data_AF-A0A6B2G2P1-F1
#
_entry.id   AF-A0A6B2G2P1-F1
#
_cell.length_a   1.000
_cell.length_b   1.000
_cell.length_c   1.000
_cell.angle_alpha   90.00
_cell.angle_beta   90.00
_cell.angle_gamma   90.00
#
_symmetry.space_group_name_H-M   'P 1'
#
loop_
_entity.id
_entity.type
_entity.pdbx_description
1 polymer ?
#
loop_
_entity_poly.entity_id
_entity_poly.type
_entity_poly.pdbx_seq_one_letter_code
_entity_poly.pdbx_strand_id
1 'polypeptide(L)'
;FASPLTYVEFWRVVFDESQVAESKLAKVSQMCAYINSLNRWCVTGTPIHRSLNDVEGIFSLINYHPFDGQEFFKKAFYHDLSLGKTDSLVNVLRGIMRRSEKEDVDKELAIPGLESISITIDFDPIELHYYLEYNRGNTLKYFKWYEYFKNCDDYQKINSQTFRKFITQFNTLRQLCCNPFYLLPKKNKMIQKKFESAYTIDEVMQKLIEKKRADCEELNRNVILYKNGLAAIQILADQIDQAITTYKSSINLYNENKPLFGMDRLQVGQILVHC
;
A
#
# COMPACT_ATOMS: atom_id res chain seq x y z
N PHE A 1 30.99 5.13 -11.16
CA PHE A 1 30.33 4.09 -11.98
C PHE A 1 31.27 3.75 -13.12
N ALA A 2 31.84 2.54 -13.17
CA ALA A 2 32.69 2.13 -14.28
C ALA A 2 31.81 1.40 -15.30
N SER A 3 31.38 2.10 -16.34
CA SER A 3 30.61 1.54 -17.45
C SER A 3 31.29 1.96 -18.76
N PRO A 4 31.42 1.06 -19.75
CA PRO A 4 31.97 1.43 -21.06
C PRO A 4 31.29 2.65 -21.67
N LEU A 5 30.00 2.85 -21.39
CA LEU A 5 29.21 3.97 -21.89
C LEU A 5 29.67 5.35 -21.39
N THR A 6 30.35 5.45 -20.25
CA THR A 6 30.87 6.75 -19.77
C THR A 6 32.20 7.12 -20.40
N TYR A 7 32.87 6.20 -21.11
CA TYR A 7 34.17 6.43 -21.75
C TYR A 7 34.06 6.77 -23.23
N VAL A 8 32.84 6.73 -23.79
CA VAL A 8 32.55 7.07 -25.19
C VAL A 8 31.83 8.41 -25.22
N GLU A 9 32.27 9.29 -26.12
CA GLU A 9 31.56 10.52 -26.42
C GLU A 9 30.52 10.27 -27.51
N PHE A 10 29.25 10.33 -27.15
CA PHE A 10 28.16 10.12 -28.09
C PHE A 10 27.81 11.42 -28.82
N TRP A 11 27.58 11.34 -30.13
CA TRP A 11 27.04 12.48 -30.85
C TRP A 11 25.61 12.82 -30.39
N ARG A 12 24.79 11.81 -30.08
CA ARG A 12 23.42 11.98 -29.56
C ARG A 12 23.05 10.91 -28.55
N VAL A 13 22.34 11.31 -27.50
CA VAL A 13 21.67 10.43 -26.54
C VAL A 13 20.19 10.81 -26.47
N VAL A 14 19.32 9.81 -26.53
CA VAL A 14 17.87 9.98 -26.44
C VAL A 14 17.36 9.17 -25.24
N PHE A 15 16.71 9.85 -24.31
CA PHE A 15 16.06 9.25 -23.14
C PHE A 15 14.58 9.06 -23.47
N ASP A 16 14.22 7.84 -23.85
CA ASP A 16 12.83 7.45 -24.02
C ASP A 16 12.18 7.15 -22.66
N GLU A 17 10.93 7.55 -22.50
CA GLU A 17 10.21 7.59 -21.22
C GLU A 17 11.05 8.24 -20.11
N SER A 18 11.52 9.47 -20.36
CA SER A 18 12.46 10.18 -19.47
C SER A 18 12.00 10.28 -18.01
N GLN A 19 10.70 10.13 -17.75
CA GLN A 19 10.13 10.05 -16.40
C GLN A 19 10.66 8.91 -15.54
N VAL A 20 11.21 7.87 -16.16
CA VAL A 20 11.91 6.78 -15.46
C VAL A 20 13.25 7.24 -14.88
N ALA A 21 13.88 8.27 -15.48
CA ALA A 21 15.21 8.77 -15.14
C ALA A 21 15.21 10.13 -14.42
N GLU A 22 14.04 10.66 -14.02
CA GLU A 22 13.90 11.99 -13.42
C GLU A 22 14.44 12.09 -11.98
N SER A 23 14.42 11.00 -11.22
CA SER A 23 14.86 11.06 -9.82
C SER A 23 16.38 11.05 -9.70
N LYS A 24 16.98 12.18 -9.31
CA LYS A 24 18.43 12.31 -9.05
C LYS A 24 18.99 11.32 -8.01
N LEU A 25 18.13 10.79 -7.13
CA LEU A 25 18.49 9.76 -6.15
C LEU A 25 18.57 8.35 -6.77
N ALA A 26 17.94 8.13 -7.91
CA ALA A 26 18.02 6.88 -8.62
C ALA A 26 19.41 6.74 -9.25
N LYS A 27 20.06 5.59 -9.02
CA LYS A 27 21.34 5.24 -9.65
C LYS A 27 21.29 5.36 -11.18
N VAL A 28 20.11 5.13 -11.77
CA VAL A 28 19.86 5.27 -13.20
C VAL A 28 20.04 6.73 -13.65
N SER A 29 19.40 7.68 -12.96
CA SER A 29 19.50 9.11 -13.28
C SER A 29 20.94 9.62 -13.19
N GLN A 30 21.65 9.25 -12.12
CA GLN A 30 23.07 9.60 -11.95
C GLN A 30 23.94 9.05 -13.08
N MET A 31 23.75 7.78 -13.43
CA MET A 31 24.47 7.15 -14.54
C MET A 31 24.16 7.83 -15.88
N CYS A 32 22.90 8.18 -16.15
CA CYS A 32 22.49 8.91 -17.36
C CYS A 32 23.15 10.29 -17.46
N ALA A 33 23.30 11.00 -16.34
CA ALA A 33 24.01 12.29 -16.29
C ALA A 33 25.52 12.15 -16.59
N TYR A 34 26.14 11.02 -16.27
CA TYR A 34 27.57 10.76 -16.57
C TYR A 34 27.84 10.32 -18.01
N ILE A 35 26.82 10.01 -18.81
CA ILE A 35 27.03 9.67 -20.22
C ILE A 35 27.45 10.94 -20.96
N ASN A 36 28.64 10.94 -21.57
CA ASN A 36 29.13 12.09 -22.33
C ASN A 36 28.45 12.16 -23.70
N SER A 37 27.93 13.34 -24.06
CA SER A 37 27.25 13.51 -25.35
C SER A 37 27.08 14.96 -25.77
N LEU A 38 27.13 15.21 -27.08
CA LEU A 38 26.89 16.54 -27.67
C LEU A 38 25.41 16.93 -27.70
N ASN A 39 24.53 16.01 -28.10
CA ASN A 39 23.09 16.27 -28.24
C ASN A 39 22.27 15.37 -27.31
N ARG A 40 21.38 15.96 -26.51
CA ARG A 40 20.60 15.22 -25.51
C ARG A 40 19.12 15.53 -25.65
N TRP A 41 18.32 14.47 -25.76
CA TRP A 41 16.89 14.56 -26.03
C TRP A 41 16.15 13.75 -24.97
N CYS A 42 15.10 14.32 -24.40
CA CYS A 42 14.15 13.59 -23.56
C CYS A 42 12.85 13.44 -24.33
N VAL A 43 12.36 12.21 -24.42
CA VAL A 43 11.09 11.87 -25.06
C VAL A 43 10.22 11.27 -23.96
N THR A 44 9.07 11.89 -23.72
CA THR A 44 8.11 11.44 -22.71
C THR A 44 6.71 11.94 -23.04
N GLY A 45 5.71 11.10 -22.82
CA GLY A 45 4.31 11.51 -22.89
C GLY A 45 3.86 12.34 -21.67
N THR A 46 4.57 12.21 -20.54
CA THR A 46 4.21 12.81 -19.25
C THR A 46 5.43 13.44 -18.56
N PRO A 47 5.85 14.65 -18.97
CA PRO A 47 7.07 15.29 -18.44
C PRO A 47 6.95 15.78 -16.98
N ILE A 48 5.74 15.76 -16.40
CA ILE A 48 5.48 16.12 -15.00
C ILE A 48 4.56 15.04 -14.43
N HIS A 49 5.05 14.25 -13.48
CA HIS A 49 4.28 13.14 -12.92
C HIS A 49 3.91 13.37 -11.45
N ARG A 50 4.85 13.83 -10.62
CA ARG A 50 4.71 13.92 -9.17
C ARG A 50 4.98 15.32 -8.65
N SER A 51 5.99 16.00 -9.18
CA SER A 51 6.44 17.27 -8.62
C SER A 51 7.26 18.08 -9.61
N LEU A 52 7.51 19.36 -9.27
CA LEU A 52 8.42 20.21 -10.03
C LEU A 52 9.87 19.71 -10.08
N ASN A 53 10.26 18.78 -9.19
CA ASN A 53 11.56 18.13 -9.29
C ASN A 53 11.70 17.26 -10.54
N ASP A 54 10.59 16.81 -11.13
CA ASP A 54 10.58 16.01 -12.34
C ASP A 54 11.12 16.83 -13.52
N VAL A 55 10.64 18.08 -13.62
CA VAL A 55 11.11 19.07 -14.60
C VAL A 55 12.59 19.36 -14.39
N GLU A 56 13.01 19.58 -13.16
CA GLU A 56 14.42 19.80 -12.79
C GLU A 56 15.31 18.61 -13.18
N GLY A 57 14.80 17.38 -13.02
CA GLY A 57 15.42 16.15 -13.50
C GLY A 57 15.62 16.15 -15.01
N ILE A 58 14.61 16.58 -15.78
CA ILE A 58 14.71 16.70 -17.24
C ILE A 58 15.79 17.72 -17.63
N PHE A 59 15.81 18.92 -17.03
CA PHE A 59 16.84 19.95 -17.28
C PHE A 59 18.26 19.42 -17.03
N SER A 60 18.42 18.65 -15.95
CA SER A 60 19.69 17.97 -15.63
C SER A 60 20.02 16.87 -16.64
N LEU A 61 19.04 16.10 -17.12
CA LEU A 61 19.26 15.05 -18.11
C LEU A 61 19.66 15.59 -19.47
N ILE A 62 19.20 16.77 -19.88
CA ILE A 62 19.59 17.39 -21.16
C ILE A 62 20.80 18.33 -21.04
N ASN A 63 21.39 18.48 -19.84
CA ASN A 63 22.49 19.40 -19.55
C ASN A 63 22.19 20.87 -19.96
N TYR A 64 20.97 21.35 -19.71
CA TYR A 64 20.58 22.70 -20.12
C TYR A 64 20.97 23.76 -19.08
N HIS A 65 22.14 24.36 -19.27
CA HIS A 65 22.68 25.42 -18.42
C HIS A 65 21.86 26.72 -18.56
N PRO A 66 21.60 27.48 -17.48
CA PRO A 66 22.06 27.30 -16.09
C PRO A 66 21.13 26.46 -15.19
N PHE A 67 20.11 25.81 -15.78
CA PHE A 67 19.03 25.17 -15.02
C PHE A 67 19.25 23.68 -14.77
N ASP A 68 20.39 23.14 -15.17
CA ASP A 68 20.84 21.76 -14.95
C ASP A 68 21.15 21.47 -13.46
N GLY A 69 21.40 22.52 -12.68
CA GLY A 69 21.65 22.46 -11.24
C GLY A 69 20.42 22.74 -10.37
N GLN A 70 20.24 21.94 -9.31
CA GLN A 70 19.09 22.02 -8.40
C GLN A 70 18.97 23.37 -7.70
N GLU A 71 20.09 23.91 -7.21
CA GLU A 71 20.13 25.18 -6.49
C GLU A 71 19.68 26.35 -7.38
N PHE A 72 20.14 26.38 -8.62
CA PHE A 72 19.81 27.44 -9.55
C PHE A 72 18.37 27.31 -10.05
N PHE A 73 17.94 26.10 -10.41
CA PHE A 73 16.55 25.82 -10.78
C PHE A 73 15.58 26.26 -9.67
N LYS A 74 15.89 25.92 -8.41
CA LYS A 74 15.09 26.34 -7.27
C LYS A 74 15.02 27.85 -7.14
N LYS A 75 16.15 28.54 -7.15
CA LYS A 75 16.19 30.00 -7.05
C LYS A 75 15.44 30.70 -8.20
N ALA A 76 15.54 30.15 -9.41
CA ALA A 76 14.92 30.73 -10.60
C ALA A 76 13.40 30.56 -10.62
N PHE A 77 12.88 29.40 -10.20
CA PHE A 77 11.46 29.07 -10.43
C PHE A 77 10.62 28.87 -9.18
N TYR A 78 11.19 28.43 -8.04
CA TYR A 78 10.35 28.05 -6.88
C TYR A 78 9.62 29.23 -6.27
N HIS A 79 10.23 30.40 -6.22
CA HIS A 79 9.58 31.59 -5.68
C HIS A 79 8.33 31.94 -6.49
N ASP A 80 8.47 32.08 -7.81
CA ASP A 80 7.35 32.42 -8.70
C ASP A 80 6.27 31.33 -8.68
N LEU A 81 6.67 30.06 -8.72
CA LEU A 81 5.75 28.93 -8.67
C LEU A 81 5.01 28.85 -7.33
N SER A 82 5.64 29.22 -6.21
CA SER A 82 4.97 29.28 -4.91
C SER A 82 3.89 30.37 -4.85
N LEU A 83 4.01 31.40 -5.69
CA LEU A 83 3.02 32.45 -5.88
C LEU A 83 2.01 32.12 -6.99
N GLY A 84 2.06 30.91 -7.55
CA GLY A 84 1.20 30.47 -8.66
C GLY A 84 1.56 31.06 -10.03
N LYS A 85 2.70 31.76 -10.15
CA LYS A 85 3.17 32.34 -11.41
C LYS A 85 3.99 31.33 -12.19
N THR A 86 3.48 30.91 -13.35
CA THR A 86 4.10 29.88 -14.20
C THR A 86 4.83 30.45 -15.42
N ASP A 87 4.64 31.74 -15.72
CA ASP A 87 5.16 32.39 -16.94
C ASP A 87 6.67 32.23 -17.10
N SER A 88 7.44 32.39 -16.03
CA SER A 88 8.90 32.26 -16.02
C SER A 88 9.35 30.87 -16.53
N LEU A 89 8.72 29.81 -16.03
CA LEU A 89 9.03 28.43 -16.43
C LEU A 89 8.52 28.13 -17.85
N VAL A 90 7.30 28.56 -18.18
CA VAL A 90 6.68 28.33 -19.50
C VAL A 90 7.49 29.00 -20.60
N ASN A 91 8.01 30.21 -20.36
CA ASN A 91 8.85 30.92 -21.32
C ASN A 91 10.15 30.16 -21.64
N VAL A 92 10.78 29.57 -20.63
CA VAL A 92 11.98 28.74 -20.84
C VAL A 92 11.62 27.45 -21.58
N LEU A 93 10.55 26.77 -21.15
CA LEU A 93 10.10 25.53 -21.77
C LEU A 93 9.70 25.72 -23.24
N ARG A 94 9.12 26.86 -23.62
CA ARG A 94 8.77 27.16 -25.02
C ARG A 94 9.97 27.10 -25.98
N GLY A 95 11.18 27.39 -25.49
CA GLY A 95 12.40 27.34 -26.29
C GLY A 95 13.01 25.93 -26.46
N ILE A 96 12.70 25.00 -25.55
CA ILE A 96 13.37 23.69 -25.48
C ILE A 96 12.44 22.48 -25.61
N MET A 97 11.14 22.67 -25.37
CA MET A 97 10.14 21.61 -25.35
C MET A 97 9.17 21.77 -26.51
N ARG A 98 8.95 20.67 -27.23
CA ARG A 98 7.84 20.51 -28.17
C ARG A 98 6.85 19.52 -27.56
N ARG A 99 5.60 19.95 -27.41
CA ARG A 99 4.48 19.11 -26.98
C ARG A 99 3.37 19.25 -28.02
N SER A 100 2.82 18.12 -28.42
CA SER A 100 1.65 18.04 -29.30
C SER A 100 0.60 17.21 -28.58
N GLU A 101 -0.63 17.70 -28.56
CA GLU A 101 -1.76 17.00 -27.99
C GLU A 101 -2.44 16.13 -29.04
N LYS A 102 -3.26 15.18 -28.61
CA LYS A 102 -3.96 14.29 -29.55
C LYS A 102 -4.83 15.09 -30.53
N GLU A 103 -5.45 16.17 -30.05
CA GLU A 103 -6.27 17.08 -30.87
C GLU A 103 -5.47 17.74 -32.00
N ASP A 104 -4.17 18.00 -31.80
CA ASP A 104 -3.31 18.62 -32.81
C ASP A 104 -3.02 17.69 -34.01
N VAL A 105 -3.08 16.38 -33.78
CA VAL A 105 -2.74 15.32 -34.75
C VAL A 105 -3.93 14.45 -35.13
N ASP A 106 -5.13 14.75 -34.62
CA ASP A 106 -6.36 13.98 -34.83
C ASP A 106 -6.75 13.88 -36.31
N LYS A 107 -6.39 14.89 -37.11
CA LYS A 107 -6.64 14.89 -38.57
C LYS A 107 -5.65 14.01 -39.35
N GLU A 108 -4.47 13.78 -38.81
CA GLU A 108 -3.41 12.98 -39.45
C GLU A 108 -3.50 11.52 -39.04
N LEU A 109 -3.87 11.29 -37.79
CA LEU A 109 -4.06 9.98 -37.21
C LEU A 109 -5.57 9.74 -37.20
N ALA A 110 -6.11 9.02 -38.19
CA ALA A 110 -7.51 8.58 -38.21
C ALA A 110 -7.79 7.55 -37.09
N ILE A 111 -7.61 7.97 -35.84
CA ILE A 111 -7.72 7.13 -34.63
C ILE A 111 -9.20 6.90 -34.40
N PRO A 112 -9.66 5.64 -34.29
CA PRO A 112 -11.04 5.37 -33.92
C PRO A 112 -11.32 5.94 -32.52
N GLY A 113 -12.55 6.41 -32.30
CA GLY A 113 -12.96 6.92 -31.00
C GLY A 113 -12.68 5.92 -29.87
N LEU A 114 -12.26 6.43 -28.71
CA LEU A 114 -11.99 5.60 -27.54
C LEU A 114 -13.31 4.99 -27.02
N GLU A 115 -13.47 3.67 -27.17
CA GLU A 115 -14.57 2.94 -26.54
C GLU A 115 -14.15 2.47 -25.15
N SER A 116 -14.82 3.00 -24.12
CA SER A 116 -14.61 2.62 -22.72
C SER A 116 -15.75 1.72 -22.27
N ILE A 117 -15.47 0.43 -22.07
CA ILE A 117 -16.45 -0.54 -21.56
C ILE A 117 -16.22 -0.72 -20.06
N SER A 118 -17.17 -0.30 -19.24
CA SER A 118 -17.15 -0.55 -17.79
C SER A 118 -18.04 -1.74 -17.44
N ILE A 119 -17.43 -2.80 -16.90
CA ILE A 119 -18.13 -4.00 -16.43
C ILE A 119 -18.10 -3.99 -14.90
N THR A 120 -19.27 -3.98 -14.29
CA THR A 120 -19.42 -4.18 -12.84
C THR A 120 -19.39 -5.67 -12.54
N ILE A 121 -18.55 -6.06 -11.59
CA ILE A 121 -18.40 -7.45 -11.14
C ILE A 121 -18.86 -7.53 -9.69
N ASP A 122 -19.71 -8.51 -9.39
CA ASP A 122 -20.13 -8.80 -8.03
C ASP A 122 -19.14 -9.71 -7.34
N PHE A 123 -18.99 -9.55 -6.02
CA PHE A 123 -18.13 -10.41 -5.23
C PHE A 123 -18.69 -11.83 -5.14
N ASP A 124 -17.80 -12.80 -5.22
CA ASP A 124 -18.13 -14.16 -4.78
C ASP A 124 -18.37 -14.17 -3.26
N PRO A 125 -19.18 -15.12 -2.73
CA PRO A 125 -19.49 -15.18 -1.30
C PRO A 125 -18.25 -15.22 -0.40
N ILE A 126 -17.17 -15.87 -0.85
CA ILE A 126 -15.90 -15.96 -0.14
C ILE A 126 -15.19 -14.60 -0.14
N GLU A 127 -15.15 -13.92 -1.28
CA GLU A 127 -14.52 -12.59 -1.42
C GLU A 127 -15.24 -11.56 -0.57
N LEU A 128 -16.58 -11.57 -0.63
CA LEU A 128 -17.43 -10.70 0.17
C LEU A 128 -17.19 -10.94 1.67
N HIS A 129 -17.06 -12.19 2.10
CA HIS A 129 -16.78 -12.52 3.50
C HIS A 129 -15.47 -11.88 3.98
N TYR A 130 -14.37 -12.06 3.24
CA TYR A 130 -13.07 -11.48 3.62
C TYR A 130 -13.06 -9.95 3.56
N TYR A 131 -13.69 -9.38 2.53
CA TYR A 131 -13.85 -7.94 2.40
C TYR A 131 -14.59 -7.35 3.60
N LEU A 132 -15.73 -7.93 3.98
CA LEU A 132 -16.53 -7.49 5.12
C LEU A 132 -15.84 -7.76 6.47
N GLU A 133 -15.14 -8.88 6.64
CA GLU A 133 -14.38 -9.20 7.85
C GLU A 133 -13.32 -8.12 8.10
N TYR A 134 -12.53 -7.76 7.08
CA TYR A 134 -11.54 -6.70 7.18
C TYR A 134 -12.18 -5.33 7.41
N ASN A 135 -13.30 -5.03 6.73
CA ASN A 135 -14.01 -3.76 6.90
C ASN A 135 -14.51 -3.61 8.35
N ARG A 136 -15.15 -4.64 8.91
CA ARG A 136 -15.63 -4.68 10.30
C ARG A 136 -14.51 -4.49 11.31
N GLY A 137 -13.36 -5.15 11.12
CA GLY A 137 -12.19 -5.00 11.99
C GLY A 137 -11.56 -3.60 11.96
N ASN A 138 -11.86 -2.80 10.94
CA ASN A 138 -11.29 -1.45 10.78
C ASN A 138 -12.33 -0.32 10.92
N THR A 139 -13.60 -0.60 11.22
CA THR A 139 -14.67 0.40 11.41
C THR A 139 -14.27 1.55 12.32
N LEU A 140 -13.68 1.24 13.49
CA LEU A 140 -13.23 2.27 14.45
C LEU A 140 -12.11 3.14 13.87
N LYS A 141 -11.27 2.60 13.00
CA LYS A 141 -10.21 3.37 12.32
C LYS A 141 -10.82 4.26 11.23
N TYR A 142 -11.81 3.78 10.49
CA TYR A 142 -12.53 4.62 9.52
C TYR A 142 -13.24 5.78 10.19
N PHE A 143 -13.87 5.57 11.35
CA PHE A 143 -14.47 6.66 12.11
C PHE A 143 -13.41 7.70 12.53
N LYS A 144 -12.26 7.25 13.05
CA LYS A 144 -11.14 8.14 13.36
C LYS A 144 -10.64 8.92 12.15
N TRP A 145 -10.55 8.26 10.98
CA TRP A 145 -10.18 8.95 9.75
C TRP A 145 -11.22 9.98 9.35
N TYR A 146 -12.49 9.63 9.39
CA TYR A 146 -13.58 10.54 9.07
C TYR A 146 -13.54 11.79 9.96
N GLU A 147 -13.40 11.63 11.28
CA GLU A 147 -13.24 12.78 12.18
C GLU A 147 -11.96 13.58 11.89
N TYR A 148 -10.85 12.90 11.63
CA TYR A 148 -9.57 13.54 11.32
C TYR A 148 -9.65 14.41 10.05
N PHE A 149 -10.22 13.88 8.97
CA PHE A 149 -10.34 14.60 7.70
C PHE A 149 -11.46 15.64 7.72
N LYS A 150 -12.56 15.41 8.44
CA LYS A 150 -13.63 16.39 8.60
C LYS A 150 -13.14 17.67 9.28
N ASN A 151 -12.21 17.56 10.22
CA ASN A 151 -11.64 18.68 10.95
C ASN A 151 -10.35 19.23 10.31
N CYS A 152 -9.99 18.76 9.11
CA CYS A 152 -8.79 19.19 8.41
C CYS A 152 -9.17 20.21 7.33
N ASP A 153 -8.98 21.49 7.63
CA ASP A 153 -9.26 22.58 6.67
C ASP A 153 -8.28 22.57 5.48
N ASP A 154 -7.09 21.98 5.66
CA ASP A 154 -6.02 21.99 4.67
C ASP A 154 -5.35 20.61 4.54
N TYR A 155 -5.76 19.87 3.51
CA TYR A 155 -5.27 18.52 3.20
C TYR A 155 -3.75 18.47 2.94
N GLN A 156 -3.12 19.60 2.61
CA GLN A 156 -1.67 19.66 2.35
C GLN A 156 -0.83 19.60 3.63
N LYS A 157 -1.43 19.87 4.80
CA LYS A 157 -0.74 19.84 6.11
C LYS A 157 -0.78 18.47 6.78
N ILE A 158 -1.38 17.47 6.15
CA ILE A 158 -1.49 16.13 6.72
C ILE A 158 -0.10 15.50 6.79
N ASN A 159 0.25 15.01 7.99
CA ASN A 159 1.51 14.32 8.20
C ASN A 159 1.62 13.13 7.22
N SER A 160 2.74 13.08 6.47
CA SER A 160 3.03 12.02 5.50
C SER A 160 2.91 10.61 6.09
N GLN A 161 3.26 10.39 7.36
CA GLN A 161 3.14 9.08 8.00
C GLN A 161 1.68 8.69 8.25
N THR A 162 0.88 9.65 8.69
CA THR A 162 -0.56 9.49 8.93
C THR A 162 -1.28 9.21 7.61
N PHE A 163 -0.97 9.97 6.56
CA PHE A 163 -1.52 9.74 5.22
C PHE A 163 -1.14 8.36 4.67
N ARG A 164 0.12 7.92 4.84
CA ARG A 164 0.52 6.56 4.45
C ARG A 164 -0.30 5.49 5.17
N LYS A 165 -0.55 5.64 6.48
CA LYS A 165 -1.38 4.68 7.24
C LYS A 165 -2.81 4.61 6.69
N PHE A 166 -3.40 5.77 6.39
CA PHE A 166 -4.71 5.86 5.75
C PHE A 166 -4.73 5.13 4.40
N ILE A 167 -3.84 5.51 3.49
CA ILE A 167 -3.74 4.92 2.15
C ILE A 167 -3.46 3.42 2.21
N THR A 168 -2.65 2.95 3.16
CA THR A 168 -2.38 1.52 3.32
C THR A 168 -3.66 0.74 3.61
N GLN A 169 -4.58 1.28 4.41
CA GLN A 169 -5.85 0.62 4.71
C GLN A 169 -6.78 0.53 3.50
N PHE A 170 -6.83 1.59 2.69
CA PHE A 170 -7.59 1.60 1.43
C PHE A 170 -6.97 0.67 0.39
N ASN A 171 -5.65 0.66 0.28
CA ASN A 171 -4.94 -0.26 -0.61
C ASN A 171 -5.20 -1.71 -0.24
N THR A 172 -5.28 -2.05 1.04
CA THR A 172 -5.66 -3.40 1.46
C THR A 172 -7.07 -3.77 0.99
N LEU A 173 -8.06 -2.86 1.10
CA LEU A 173 -9.41 -3.11 0.55
C LEU A 173 -9.36 -3.32 -0.97
N ARG A 174 -8.65 -2.45 -1.70
CA ARG A 174 -8.47 -2.60 -3.16
C ARG A 174 -7.81 -3.93 -3.51
N GLN A 175 -6.84 -4.36 -2.72
CA GLN A 175 -6.14 -5.63 -2.92
C GLN A 175 -7.06 -6.82 -2.62
N LEU A 176 -7.95 -6.72 -1.62
CA LEU A 176 -8.98 -7.73 -1.37
C LEU A 176 -9.98 -7.83 -2.53
N CYS A 177 -10.31 -6.72 -3.19
CA CYS A 177 -11.15 -6.75 -4.38
C CYS A 177 -10.49 -7.46 -5.57
N CYS A 178 -9.17 -7.45 -5.65
CA CYS A 178 -8.43 -8.13 -6.71
C CYS A 178 -8.04 -9.57 -6.35
N ASN A 179 -7.84 -9.85 -5.06
CA ASN A 179 -7.45 -11.15 -4.55
C ASN A 179 -7.95 -11.33 -3.11
N PRO A 180 -8.96 -12.17 -2.86
CA PRO A 180 -9.52 -12.39 -1.53
C PRO A 180 -8.49 -12.94 -0.52
N PHE A 181 -7.42 -13.55 -1.01
CA PHE A 181 -6.40 -14.21 -0.20
C PHE A 181 -5.20 -13.31 0.10
N TYR A 182 -5.29 -12.01 -0.22
CA TYR A 182 -4.22 -11.06 0.02
C TYR A 182 -3.76 -11.00 1.49
N LEU A 183 -4.69 -11.21 2.43
CA LEU A 183 -4.43 -11.20 3.87
C LEU A 183 -3.89 -12.52 4.41
N LEU A 184 -3.80 -13.58 3.59
CA LEU A 184 -3.19 -14.83 4.04
C LEU A 184 -1.68 -14.66 4.20
N PRO A 185 -1.06 -15.34 5.18
CA PRO A 185 0.39 -15.33 5.35
C PRO A 185 1.04 -15.72 4.03
N LYS A 186 2.00 -14.94 3.51
CA LYS A 186 2.69 -15.28 2.26
C LYS A 186 3.58 -16.51 2.47
N LYS A 187 3.76 -17.36 1.44
CA LYS A 187 4.74 -18.47 1.49
C LYS A 187 6.11 -17.87 1.81
N ASN A 188 6.87 -18.52 2.68
CA ASN A 188 8.21 -18.07 3.06
C ASN A 188 9.05 -17.84 1.80
N LYS A 189 9.52 -16.60 1.61
CA LYS A 189 10.26 -16.12 0.42
C LYS A 189 11.62 -16.80 0.21
N MET A 190 12.04 -17.72 1.07
CA MET A 190 13.37 -18.34 0.98
C MET A 190 13.48 -19.44 -0.09
N ILE A 191 12.37 -19.98 -0.65
CA ILE A 191 12.46 -21.22 -1.45
C ILE A 191 11.98 -21.13 -2.91
N GLN A 192 11.18 -20.15 -3.35
CA GLN A 192 10.64 -20.20 -4.72
C GLN A 192 10.89 -18.96 -5.58
N LYS A 193 11.33 -19.25 -6.82
CA LYS A 193 11.57 -18.30 -7.92
C LYS A 193 10.35 -17.40 -8.11
N LYS A 194 10.61 -16.16 -8.51
CA LYS A 194 9.74 -14.96 -8.63
C LYS A 194 8.33 -15.10 -9.27
N PHE A 195 7.87 -16.29 -9.66
CA PHE A 195 6.58 -16.50 -10.34
C PHE A 195 5.59 -17.46 -9.64
N GLU A 196 5.97 -18.20 -8.59
CA GLU A 196 5.07 -19.11 -7.84
C GLU A 196 4.51 -18.49 -6.55
N SER A 197 4.12 -17.21 -6.58
CA SER A 197 3.58 -16.54 -5.38
C SER A 197 2.07 -16.68 -5.19
N ALA A 198 1.38 -17.34 -6.12
CA ALA A 198 -0.05 -17.59 -6.03
C ALA A 198 -0.29 -18.96 -5.38
N TYR A 199 -1.07 -18.98 -4.30
CA TYR A 199 -1.57 -20.23 -3.73
C TYR A 199 -2.49 -20.92 -4.75
N THR A 200 -2.44 -22.24 -4.82
CA THR A 200 -3.52 -22.99 -5.49
C THR A 200 -4.80 -22.90 -4.66
N ILE A 201 -5.97 -23.11 -5.28
CA ILE A 201 -7.26 -23.05 -4.58
C ILE A 201 -7.27 -24.05 -3.40
N ASP A 202 -6.71 -25.25 -3.57
CA ASP A 202 -6.62 -26.24 -2.50
C ASP A 202 -5.71 -25.82 -1.34
N GLU A 203 -4.55 -25.22 -1.65
CA GLU A 203 -3.64 -24.68 -0.63
C GLU A 203 -4.27 -23.51 0.13
N VAL A 204 -5.02 -22.65 -0.57
CA VAL A 204 -5.79 -21.59 0.05
C VAL A 204 -6.80 -22.21 1.02
N MET A 205 -7.61 -23.16 0.57
CA MET A 205 -8.65 -23.78 1.38
C MET A 205 -8.10 -24.42 2.65
N GLN A 206 -6.97 -25.13 2.56
CA GLN A 206 -6.28 -25.65 3.73
C GLN A 206 -5.87 -24.54 4.71
N LYS A 207 -5.28 -23.45 4.21
CA LYS A 207 -4.90 -22.31 5.06
C LYS A 207 -6.09 -21.59 5.68
N LEU A 208 -7.23 -21.55 4.99
CA LEU A 208 -8.45 -20.98 5.55
C LEU A 208 -8.95 -21.84 6.72
N ILE A 209 -8.92 -23.16 6.55
CA ILE A 209 -9.30 -24.11 7.61
C ILE A 209 -8.36 -23.99 8.80
N GLU A 210 -7.04 -23.94 8.58
CA GLU A 210 -6.05 -23.74 9.63
C GLU A 210 -6.26 -22.43 10.38
N LYS A 211 -6.48 -21.33 9.66
CA LYS A 211 -6.75 -20.01 10.26
C LYS A 211 -8.03 -20.06 11.09
N LYS A 212 -9.14 -20.56 10.55
CA LYS A 212 -10.41 -20.63 11.29
C LYS A 212 -10.32 -21.57 12.49
N ARG A 213 -9.55 -22.65 12.40
CA ARG A 213 -9.26 -23.52 13.55
C ARG A 213 -8.52 -22.78 14.65
N ALA A 214 -7.49 -22.00 14.30
CA ALA A 214 -6.76 -21.17 15.25
C ALA A 214 -7.64 -20.08 15.89
N ASP A 215 -8.50 -19.42 15.09
CA ASP A 215 -9.47 -18.42 15.58
C ASP A 215 -10.45 -19.08 16.58
N CYS A 216 -10.94 -20.29 16.28
CA CYS A 216 -11.81 -21.05 17.20
C CYS A 216 -11.08 -21.44 18.49
N GLU A 217 -9.82 -21.89 18.41
CA GLU A 217 -8.99 -22.20 19.56
C GLU A 217 -8.76 -20.96 20.45
N GLU A 218 -8.55 -19.79 19.87
CA GLU A 218 -8.44 -18.53 20.60
C GLU A 218 -9.76 -18.12 21.26
N LEU A 219 -10.88 -18.18 20.53
CA LEU A 219 -12.20 -17.86 21.09
C LEU A 219 -12.58 -18.80 22.25
N ASN A 220 -12.33 -20.11 22.10
CA ASN A 220 -12.60 -21.07 23.15
C ASN A 220 -11.76 -20.79 24.41
N ARG A 221 -10.48 -20.45 24.23
CA ARG A 221 -9.61 -19.99 25.33
C ARG A 221 -10.16 -18.75 26.03
N ASN A 222 -10.64 -17.77 25.27
CA ASN A 222 -11.23 -16.55 25.82
C ASN A 222 -12.53 -16.82 26.58
N VAL A 223 -13.41 -17.68 26.06
CA VAL A 223 -14.66 -18.06 26.74
C VAL A 223 -14.39 -18.71 28.09
N ILE A 224 -13.43 -19.64 28.15
CA ILE A 224 -13.05 -20.30 29.40
C ILE A 224 -12.48 -19.28 30.39
N LEU A 225 -11.58 -18.41 29.93
CA LEU A 225 -11.00 -17.34 30.74
C LEU A 225 -12.08 -16.42 31.32
N TYR A 226 -13.04 -15.98 30.50
CA TYR A 226 -14.13 -15.10 30.95
C TYR A 226 -15.07 -15.80 31.92
N LYS A 227 -15.38 -17.09 31.73
CA LYS A 227 -16.17 -17.86 32.68
C LYS A 227 -15.46 -18.00 34.03
N ASN A 228 -14.15 -18.24 34.03
CA ASN A 228 -13.37 -18.32 35.26
C ASN A 228 -13.30 -16.95 35.95
N GLY A 229 -13.11 -15.86 35.20
CA GLY A 229 -13.16 -14.51 35.73
C GLY A 229 -14.52 -14.16 36.33
N LEU A 230 -15.62 -14.55 35.67
CA LEU A 230 -16.99 -14.37 36.18
C LEU A 230 -17.20 -15.14 37.49
N ALA A 231 -16.76 -16.39 37.55
CA ALA A 231 -16.86 -17.20 38.76
C ALA A 231 -16.05 -16.61 39.91
N ALA A 232 -14.86 -16.05 39.65
CA ALA A 232 -14.07 -15.34 40.65
C ALA A 232 -14.80 -14.08 41.17
N ILE A 233 -15.48 -13.32 40.30
CA ILE A 233 -16.30 -12.17 40.71
C ILE A 233 -17.48 -12.63 41.59
N GLN A 234 -18.12 -13.75 41.25
CA GLN A 234 -19.21 -14.33 42.05
C GLN A 234 -18.74 -14.75 43.45
N ILE A 235 -17.51 -15.25 43.59
CA ILE A 235 -16.90 -15.53 44.90
C ILE A 235 -16.73 -14.23 45.70
N LEU A 236 -16.23 -13.16 45.08
CA LEU A 236 -16.07 -11.86 45.74
C LEU A 236 -17.41 -11.22 46.16
N ALA A 237 -18.51 -11.61 45.50
CA ALA A 237 -19.87 -11.15 45.79
C ALA A 237 -20.63 -12.07 46.78
N ASP A 238 -19.95 -13.01 47.45
CA ASP A 238 -20.52 -14.01 48.36
C ASP A 238 -21.59 -14.95 47.73
N GLN A 239 -21.63 -15.05 46.40
CA GLN A 239 -22.54 -15.92 45.65
C GLN A 239 -21.88 -17.27 45.31
N ILE A 240 -21.55 -18.04 46.35
CA ILE A 240 -20.73 -19.26 46.24
C ILE A 240 -21.39 -20.35 45.38
N ASP A 241 -22.70 -20.57 45.53
CA ASP A 241 -23.43 -21.60 44.76
C ASP A 241 -23.41 -21.33 43.25
N GLN A 242 -23.49 -20.04 42.87
CA GLN A 242 -23.43 -19.62 41.47
C GLN A 242 -22.01 -19.76 40.93
N ALA A 243 -20.99 -19.42 41.72
CA ALA A 243 -19.59 -19.57 41.33
C ALA A 243 -19.23 -21.03 41.03
N ILE A 244 -19.64 -21.97 41.90
CA ILE A 244 -19.40 -23.41 41.70
C ILE A 244 -20.08 -23.90 40.42
N THR A 245 -21.30 -23.43 40.16
CA THR A 245 -22.05 -23.77 38.94
C THR A 245 -21.34 -23.24 37.69
N THR A 246 -20.86 -22.00 37.72
CA THR A 246 -20.12 -21.38 36.62
C THR A 246 -18.80 -22.11 36.34
N TYR A 247 -18.04 -22.49 37.38
CA TYR A 247 -16.81 -23.28 37.23
C TYR A 247 -17.07 -24.67 36.66
N LYS A 248 -18.06 -25.40 37.17
CA LYS A 248 -18.45 -26.71 36.61
C LYS A 248 -18.85 -26.59 35.15
N SER A 249 -19.57 -25.52 34.79
CA SER A 249 -19.93 -25.25 33.39
C SER A 249 -18.70 -24.96 32.50
N SER A 250 -17.65 -24.35 33.06
CA SER A 250 -16.38 -24.08 32.37
C SER A 250 -15.62 -25.38 32.10
N ILE A 251 -15.56 -26.28 33.10
CA ILE A 251 -14.93 -27.61 32.98
C ILE A 251 -15.65 -28.49 31.95
N ASN A 252 -16.99 -28.49 31.97
CA ASN A 252 -17.77 -29.29 31.01
C ASN A 252 -17.52 -28.80 29.58
N LEU A 253 -17.57 -27.49 29.36
CA LEU A 253 -17.28 -26.88 28.06
C LEU A 253 -15.85 -27.16 27.60
N TYR A 254 -14.88 -27.19 28.52
CA TYR A 254 -13.51 -27.62 28.25
C TYR A 254 -13.47 -29.08 27.77
N ASN A 255 -14.12 -29.99 28.47
CA ASN A 255 -14.11 -31.43 28.14
C ASN A 255 -14.80 -31.73 26.80
N GLU A 256 -15.90 -31.04 26.50
CA GLU A 256 -16.62 -31.15 25.23
C GLU A 256 -15.78 -30.67 24.04
N ASN A 257 -15.02 -29.59 24.22
CA ASN A 257 -14.23 -28.96 23.15
C ASN A 257 -12.82 -29.56 22.99
N LYS A 258 -12.33 -30.31 23.98
CA LYS A 258 -11.02 -30.99 23.99
C LYS A 258 -10.73 -31.88 22.77
N PRO A 259 -11.67 -32.69 22.22
CA PRO A 259 -11.40 -33.48 21.01
C PRO A 259 -11.33 -32.64 19.73
N LEU A 260 -11.91 -31.44 19.71
CA LEU A 260 -12.04 -30.59 18.52
C LEU A 260 -10.86 -29.61 18.39
N PHE A 261 -10.41 -29.05 19.52
CA PHE A 261 -9.45 -27.94 19.57
C PHE A 261 -8.28 -28.29 20.49
N GLY A 262 -7.04 -28.07 20.04
CA GLY A 262 -5.85 -28.28 20.87
C GLY A 262 -5.74 -27.16 21.90
N MET A 263 -5.83 -27.46 23.20
CA MET A 263 -5.77 -26.43 24.25
C MET A 263 -4.64 -26.64 25.27
N ASP A 264 -4.04 -25.52 25.69
CA ASP A 264 -2.94 -25.45 26.66
C ASP A 264 -3.36 -25.90 28.06
N ARG A 265 -2.50 -26.72 28.68
CA ARG A 265 -2.70 -27.30 30.03
C ARG A 265 -2.78 -26.26 31.16
N LEU A 266 -2.31 -25.02 30.93
CA LEU A 266 -2.26 -23.95 31.92
C LEU A 266 -3.65 -23.46 32.34
N GLN A 267 -4.62 -23.42 31.43
CA GLN A 267 -5.99 -22.97 31.73
C GLN A 267 -6.74 -23.99 32.61
N VAL A 268 -6.41 -25.27 32.47
CA VAL A 268 -6.96 -26.35 33.32
C VAL A 268 -6.45 -26.21 34.75
N GLY A 269 -5.20 -25.82 34.93
CA GLY A 269 -4.59 -25.59 36.25
C GLY A 269 -5.32 -24.51 37.05
N GLN A 270 -5.70 -23.40 36.41
CA GLN A 270 -6.43 -22.31 37.09
C GLN A 270 -7.84 -22.73 37.52
N ILE A 271 -8.50 -23.60 36.76
CA ILE A 271 -9.84 -24.09 37.10
C ILE A 271 -9.77 -25.08 38.27
N LEU A 272 -8.78 -25.98 38.28
CA LEU A 272 -8.60 -27.00 39.31
C LEU A 272 -8.09 -26.46 40.64
N VAL A 273 -7.41 -25.31 40.66
CA VAL A 273 -6.90 -24.68 41.89
C VAL A 273 -8.00 -23.89 42.64
N HIS A 274 -9.08 -23.51 41.95
CA HIS A 274 -10.15 -22.67 42.51
C HIS A 274 -11.51 -23.36 42.66
N CYS A 275 -11.62 -24.63 42.25
CA CYS A 275 -12.73 -25.51 42.63
C CYS A 275 -12.42 -26.24 43.94
#